data_AF-A0A239PA97-F1
#
_entry.id   AF-A0A239PA97-F1
#
_cell.length_a   1.000
_cell.length_b   1.000
_cell.length_c   1.000
_cell.angle_alpha   90.00
_cell.angle_beta   90.00
_cell.angle_gamma   90.00
#
_symmetry.space_group_name_H-M   'P 1'
#
loop_
_entity.id
_entity.type
_entity.pdbx_description
1 polymer ?
#
loop_
_entity_poly.entity_id
_entity_poly.type
_entity_poly.pdbx_seq_one_letter_code
_entity_poly.pdbx_strand_id
1 'polypeptide(L)'
;MEMQKSLVIGASGIVGGYIVEQLVCSGQRPQALSRDLRQSDHVDWLQGDLTDPAALRIGAVDHLYCTAEIGLLADALPHVAMPSLKRVVAFTSTSIVTKIDSKIASERVMLRRLSDGERRLGVVCAQLGIGWTILRPTVIYAEGRDGNVSRLARLIQRVGFLPLMGNGAGLRQPVHAEDLAMGAIAAAASDAAVNKTYALPGGEVISYREMAGRIFDALGKPRRIVSAPPTVWRVAFGLAKPFFPQANVAMGTRMSKDMVFDPGPATNDFGWAPRKFRPQFDLRG
;
A
#
# COMPACT_ATOMS: atom_id res chain seq x y z
N MET A 1 -31.77 11.27 -2.46
CA MET A 1 -30.78 10.20 -2.74
C MET A 1 -30.14 9.86 -1.42
N GLU A 2 -30.30 8.64 -0.92
CA GLU A 2 -29.74 8.25 0.37
C GLU A 2 -28.20 8.31 0.27
N MET A 3 -27.54 8.98 1.21
CA MET A 3 -26.08 9.10 1.19
C MET A 3 -25.46 7.73 1.46
N GLN A 4 -24.55 7.32 0.59
CA GLN A 4 -23.77 6.10 0.70
C GLN A 4 -23.03 6.04 2.04
N LYS A 5 -23.15 4.94 2.77
CA LYS A 5 -22.48 4.76 4.08
C LYS A 5 -21.23 3.90 3.92
N SER A 6 -20.11 4.40 4.42
CA SER A 6 -18.80 3.79 4.21
C SER A 6 -18.14 3.42 5.53
N LEU A 7 -17.52 2.24 5.59
CA LEU A 7 -16.62 1.81 6.66
C LEU A 7 -15.18 1.76 6.15
N VAL A 8 -14.24 2.32 6.90
CA VAL A 8 -12.80 2.22 6.62
C VAL A 8 -12.10 1.45 7.74
N ILE A 9 -11.55 0.28 7.41
CA ILE A 9 -10.69 -0.50 8.31
C ILE A 9 -9.23 -0.28 7.95
N GLY A 10 -8.41 0.04 8.96
CA GLY A 10 -7.07 0.56 8.75
C GLY A 10 -7.04 2.08 8.53
N ALA A 11 -8.09 2.78 8.98
CA ALA A 11 -8.26 4.23 8.86
C ALA A 11 -7.14 5.06 9.52
N SER A 12 -6.42 4.49 10.49
CA SER A 12 -5.25 5.12 11.11
C SER A 12 -3.96 4.96 10.30
N GLY A 13 -3.97 4.13 9.26
CA GLY A 13 -2.86 3.92 8.34
C GLY A 13 -2.80 4.97 7.24
N ILE A 14 -1.74 4.92 6.43
CA ILE A 14 -1.48 5.95 5.40
C ILE A 14 -2.59 6.00 4.35
N VAL A 15 -2.87 4.87 3.68
CA VAL A 15 -3.90 4.82 2.64
C VAL A 15 -5.29 4.97 3.25
N GLY A 16 -5.56 4.31 4.38
CA GLY A 16 -6.86 4.40 5.05
C GLY A 16 -7.20 5.82 5.52
N GLY A 17 -6.21 6.57 6.01
CA GLY A 17 -6.39 7.98 6.37
C GLY A 17 -6.80 8.83 5.17
N TYR A 18 -6.12 8.67 4.03
CA TYR A 18 -6.54 9.35 2.79
C TYR A 18 -7.93 8.91 2.30
N ILE A 19 -8.33 7.65 2.48
CA ILE A 19 -9.70 7.22 2.15
C ILE A 19 -10.70 7.97 3.02
N VAL A 20 -10.47 8.06 4.33
CA VAL A 20 -11.32 8.83 5.25
C VAL A 20 -11.40 10.30 4.84
N GLU A 21 -10.27 10.93 4.55
CA GLU A 21 -10.19 12.33 4.08
C GLU A 21 -11.03 12.53 2.82
N GLN A 22 -10.88 11.67 1.81
CA GLN A 22 -11.63 11.77 0.54
C GLN A 22 -13.14 11.57 0.74
N LEU A 23 -13.54 10.64 1.60
CA LEU A 23 -14.95 10.43 1.93
C LEU A 23 -15.55 11.64 2.65
N VAL A 24 -14.83 12.22 3.62
CA VAL A 24 -15.26 13.45 4.31
C VAL A 24 -15.36 14.64 3.34
N CYS A 25 -14.37 14.83 2.47
CA CYS A 25 -14.41 15.86 1.43
C CYS A 25 -15.59 15.70 0.47
N SER A 26 -16.07 14.47 0.26
CA SER A 26 -17.28 14.19 -0.53
C SER A 26 -18.60 14.44 0.23
N GLY A 27 -18.53 14.94 1.46
CA GLY A 27 -19.69 15.21 2.32
C GLY A 27 -20.22 13.99 3.09
N GLN A 28 -19.51 12.86 3.05
CA GLN A 28 -19.88 11.69 3.85
C GLN A 28 -19.36 11.82 5.28
N ARG A 29 -20.02 11.13 6.21
CA ARG A 29 -19.51 10.86 7.56
C ARG A 29 -19.18 9.37 7.67
N PRO A 30 -17.95 8.95 7.29
CA PRO A 30 -17.61 7.54 7.29
C PRO A 30 -17.43 6.99 8.71
N GLN A 31 -17.70 5.70 8.87
CA GLN A 31 -17.26 4.94 10.04
C GLN A 31 -15.79 4.53 9.85
N ALA A 32 -14.98 4.62 10.90
CA ALA A 32 -13.55 4.32 10.85
C ALA A 32 -13.13 3.44 12.02
N LEU A 33 -12.52 2.28 11.73
CA LEU A 33 -12.03 1.35 12.75
C LEU A 33 -10.59 1.68 13.16
N SER A 34 -10.36 1.81 14.46
CA SER A 34 -9.05 1.98 15.08
C SER A 34 -8.92 1.11 16.33
N ARG A 35 -7.72 0.61 16.61
CA ARG A 35 -7.45 -0.09 17.89
C ARG A 35 -7.35 0.89 19.06
N ASP A 36 -6.82 2.07 18.79
CA ASP A 36 -6.72 3.17 19.76
C ASP A 36 -7.97 4.05 19.70
N LEU A 37 -8.31 4.65 20.84
CA LEU A 37 -9.39 5.63 20.93
C LEU A 37 -9.07 6.86 20.07
N ARG A 38 -10.03 7.27 19.23
CA ARG A 38 -9.92 8.43 18.33
C ARG A 38 -11.24 9.19 18.29
N GLN A 39 -11.15 10.50 18.07
CA GLN A 39 -12.29 11.39 17.93
C GLN A 39 -12.00 12.47 16.88
N SER A 40 -13.01 12.81 16.08
CA SER A 40 -12.97 13.92 15.11
C SER A 40 -14.39 14.26 14.65
N ASP A 41 -14.64 15.50 14.27
CA ASP A 41 -15.99 16.03 14.02
C ASP A 41 -16.74 15.40 12.83
N HIS A 42 -16.02 14.80 11.89
CA HIS A 42 -16.58 14.31 10.62
C HIS A 42 -16.45 12.79 10.40
N VAL A 43 -16.02 12.04 11.43
CA VAL A 43 -15.77 10.60 11.32
C VAL A 43 -16.33 9.90 12.54
N ASP A 44 -17.08 8.81 12.31
CA ASP A 44 -17.59 7.96 13.37
C ASP A 44 -16.53 6.90 13.71
N TRP A 45 -15.68 7.22 14.68
CA TRP A 45 -14.63 6.32 15.14
C TRP A 45 -15.19 5.16 15.96
N LEU A 46 -14.85 3.95 15.54
CA LEU A 46 -15.11 2.71 16.24
C LEU A 46 -13.81 2.19 16.82
N GLN A 47 -13.79 1.91 18.12
CA GLN A 47 -12.68 1.24 18.76
C GLN A 47 -12.84 -0.28 18.64
N GLY A 48 -11.82 -0.97 18.14
CA GLY A 48 -11.82 -2.42 18.10
C GLY A 48 -10.67 -3.03 17.30
N ASP A 49 -10.56 -4.35 17.38
CA ASP A 49 -9.55 -5.14 16.65
C ASP A 49 -10.23 -6.17 15.75
N LEU A 50 -9.70 -6.36 14.53
CA LEU A 50 -10.18 -7.41 13.63
C LEU A 50 -9.88 -8.82 14.15
N THR A 51 -8.96 -8.97 15.11
CA THR A 51 -8.71 -10.27 15.76
C THR A 51 -9.84 -10.67 16.72
N ASP A 52 -10.70 -9.73 17.12
CA ASP A 52 -11.90 -9.99 17.93
C ASP A 52 -13.14 -9.41 17.23
N PRO A 53 -13.56 -10.04 16.11
CA PRO A 53 -14.62 -9.47 15.28
C PRO A 53 -15.99 -9.49 15.96
N ALA A 54 -16.20 -10.34 16.97
CA ALA A 54 -17.44 -10.42 17.73
C ALA A 54 -17.64 -9.22 18.67
N ALA A 55 -16.56 -8.54 19.08
CA ALA A 55 -16.63 -7.33 19.88
C ALA A 55 -16.94 -6.07 19.05
N LEU A 56 -16.78 -6.14 17.72
CA LEU A 56 -16.99 -4.99 16.84
C LEU A 56 -18.47 -4.61 16.79
N ARG A 57 -18.74 -3.30 16.87
CA ARG A 57 -20.08 -2.71 16.78
C ARG A 57 -20.09 -1.75 15.60
N ILE A 58 -20.26 -2.32 14.41
CA ILE A 58 -20.29 -1.60 13.13
C ILE A 58 -21.75 -1.30 12.78
N GLY A 59 -22.05 -0.04 12.46
CA GLY A 59 -23.36 0.37 11.98
C GLY A 59 -23.59 -0.04 10.53
N ALA A 60 -24.83 0.08 10.03
CA ALA A 60 -25.15 -0.25 8.64
C ALA A 60 -24.29 0.57 7.64
N VAL A 61 -23.60 -0.14 6.75
CA VAL A 61 -22.76 0.42 5.68
C VAL A 61 -23.02 -0.27 4.35
N ASP A 62 -22.84 0.46 3.26
CA ASP A 62 -22.95 -0.02 1.88
C ASP A 62 -21.59 -0.46 1.31
N HIS A 63 -20.53 0.23 1.71
CA HIS A 63 -19.16 0.01 1.22
C HIS A 63 -18.17 -0.16 2.37
N LEU A 64 -17.26 -1.12 2.22
CA LEU A 64 -16.16 -1.37 3.16
C LEU A 64 -14.83 -1.25 2.42
N TYR A 65 -13.96 -0.38 2.92
CA TYR A 65 -12.58 -0.22 2.46
C TYR A 65 -11.63 -0.78 3.51
N CYS A 66 -10.76 -1.71 3.14
CA CYS A 66 -9.83 -2.34 4.07
C CYS A 66 -8.38 -2.20 3.61
N THR A 67 -7.58 -1.49 4.41
CA THR A 67 -6.13 -1.37 4.23
C THR A 67 -5.35 -2.17 5.27
N ALA A 68 -6.03 -3.00 6.06
CA ALA A 68 -5.44 -3.93 7.03
C ALA A 68 -5.07 -5.28 6.36
N GLU A 69 -4.61 -6.24 7.14
CA GLU A 69 -4.27 -7.57 6.62
C GLU A 69 -5.53 -8.25 6.05
N ILE A 70 -5.49 -8.58 4.75
CA ILE A 70 -6.63 -9.17 4.04
C ILE A 70 -7.11 -10.50 4.64
N GLY A 71 -6.20 -11.27 5.26
CA GLY A 71 -6.56 -12.50 5.94
C GLY A 71 -7.46 -12.25 7.15
N LEU A 72 -7.13 -11.25 7.97
CA LEU A 72 -7.96 -10.85 9.11
C LEU A 72 -9.31 -10.30 8.65
N LEU A 73 -9.35 -9.55 7.54
CA LEU A 73 -10.62 -9.13 6.95
C LEU A 73 -11.48 -10.33 6.56
N ALA A 74 -10.90 -11.30 5.86
CA ALA A 74 -11.64 -12.49 5.42
C ALA A 74 -12.21 -13.28 6.61
N ASP A 75 -11.49 -13.36 7.73
CA ASP A 75 -11.95 -14.01 8.96
C ASP A 75 -13.02 -13.20 9.71
N ALA A 76 -12.89 -11.86 9.71
CA ALA A 76 -13.82 -10.98 10.38
C ALA A 76 -15.14 -10.77 9.61
N LEU A 77 -15.11 -10.82 8.27
CA LEU A 77 -16.22 -10.44 7.40
C LEU A 77 -17.54 -11.17 7.73
N PRO A 78 -17.58 -12.50 8.02
CA PRO A 78 -18.82 -13.17 8.42
C PRO A 78 -19.48 -12.63 9.68
N HIS A 79 -18.72 -11.97 10.56
CA HIS A 79 -19.21 -11.41 11.83
C HIS A 79 -19.60 -9.94 11.72
N VAL A 80 -19.03 -9.22 10.74
CA VAL A 80 -19.25 -7.77 10.57
C VAL A 80 -20.06 -7.40 9.33
N ALA A 81 -20.30 -8.36 8.43
CA ALA A 81 -21.12 -8.15 7.25
C ALA A 81 -22.58 -7.92 7.66
N MET A 82 -23.14 -6.83 7.14
CA MET A 82 -24.52 -6.43 7.34
C MET A 82 -25.30 -6.65 6.04
N PRO A 83 -26.64 -6.84 6.08
CA PRO A 83 -27.44 -6.98 4.87
C PRO A 83 -27.32 -5.81 3.88
N SER A 84 -26.94 -4.61 4.36
CA SER A 84 -26.70 -3.43 3.54
C SER A 84 -25.35 -3.44 2.79
N LEU A 85 -24.38 -4.27 3.21
CA LEU A 85 -23.04 -4.26 2.67
C LEU A 85 -23.03 -4.86 1.26
N LYS A 86 -22.75 -4.04 0.26
CA LYS A 86 -22.75 -4.44 -1.16
C LYS A 86 -21.35 -4.60 -1.72
N ARG A 87 -20.39 -3.82 -1.21
CA ARG A 87 -19.06 -3.72 -1.80
C ARG A 87 -17.95 -3.79 -0.76
N VAL A 88 -16.93 -4.59 -1.05
CA VAL A 88 -15.66 -4.62 -0.30
C VAL A 88 -14.51 -4.29 -1.24
N VAL A 89 -13.66 -3.34 -0.86
CA VAL A 89 -12.39 -3.05 -1.53
C VAL A 89 -11.25 -3.29 -0.54
N ALA A 90 -10.35 -4.21 -0.87
CA ALA A 90 -9.24 -4.60 -0.01
C ALA A 90 -7.89 -4.36 -0.69
N PHE A 91 -6.88 -4.02 0.09
CA PHE A 91 -5.51 -3.84 -0.39
C PHE A 91 -4.62 -5.03 -0.05
N THR A 92 -3.77 -5.42 -1.00
CA THR A 92 -2.68 -6.38 -0.77
C THR A 92 -1.36 -5.82 -1.30
N SER A 93 -0.67 -6.51 -2.21
CA SER A 93 0.59 -6.04 -2.78
C SER A 93 0.90 -6.75 -4.09
N THR A 94 1.51 -6.02 -5.03
CA THR A 94 2.11 -6.64 -6.22
C THR A 94 3.32 -7.55 -5.89
N SER A 95 3.78 -7.57 -4.64
CA SER A 95 4.79 -8.51 -4.16
C SER A 95 4.38 -9.97 -4.36
N ILE A 96 3.07 -10.28 -4.35
CA ILE A 96 2.53 -11.61 -4.64
C ILE A 96 3.03 -12.12 -5.99
N VAL A 97 3.12 -11.24 -6.99
CA VAL A 97 3.60 -11.57 -8.33
C VAL A 97 5.13 -11.49 -8.41
N THR A 98 5.73 -10.42 -7.89
CA THR A 98 7.17 -10.16 -8.11
C THR A 98 8.12 -10.95 -7.23
N LYS A 99 7.64 -11.50 -6.10
CA LYS A 99 8.47 -12.23 -5.14
C LYS A 99 8.13 -13.73 -5.07
N ILE A 100 7.36 -14.27 -6.01
CA ILE A 100 6.92 -15.67 -5.99
C ILE A 100 8.11 -16.66 -5.81
N ASP A 101 9.26 -16.35 -6.40
CA ASP A 101 10.50 -17.13 -6.29
C ASP A 101 11.46 -16.64 -5.18
N SER A 102 10.95 -15.97 -4.15
CA SER A 102 11.82 -15.44 -3.10
C SER A 102 12.56 -16.55 -2.38
N LYS A 103 13.90 -16.43 -2.34
CA LYS A 103 14.77 -17.34 -1.58
C LYS A 103 14.65 -17.13 -0.07
N ILE A 104 14.03 -16.03 0.39
CA ILE A 104 13.84 -15.71 1.80
C ILE A 104 12.58 -16.41 2.33
N ALA A 105 12.74 -17.28 3.33
CA ALA A 105 11.64 -18.08 3.87
C ALA A 105 10.50 -17.22 4.46
N SER A 106 10.82 -16.18 5.23
CA SER A 106 9.82 -15.27 5.79
C SER A 106 9.00 -14.55 4.72
N GLU A 107 9.61 -14.21 3.59
CA GLU A 107 8.86 -13.64 2.46
C GLU A 107 7.94 -14.67 1.83
N ARG A 108 8.39 -15.91 1.59
CA ARG A 108 7.49 -16.95 1.05
C ARG A 108 6.28 -17.18 1.95
N VAL A 109 6.47 -17.19 3.27
CA VAL A 109 5.36 -17.28 4.24
C VAL A 109 4.41 -16.09 4.10
N MET A 110 4.93 -14.87 4.02
CA MET A 110 4.12 -13.67 3.80
C MET A 110 3.32 -13.72 2.50
N LEU A 111 3.93 -14.15 1.40
CA LEU A 111 3.26 -14.23 0.09
C LEU A 111 2.13 -15.27 0.09
N ARG A 112 2.36 -16.43 0.74
CA ARG A 112 1.31 -17.43 0.94
C ARG A 112 0.15 -16.86 1.74
N ARG A 113 0.43 -16.19 2.87
CA ARG A 113 -0.62 -15.54 3.69
C ARG A 113 -1.45 -14.54 2.89
N LEU A 114 -0.80 -13.71 2.06
CA LEU A 114 -1.51 -12.77 1.20
C LEU A 114 -2.38 -13.49 0.16
N SER A 115 -1.82 -14.45 -0.58
CA SER A 115 -2.55 -15.20 -1.60
C SER A 115 -3.72 -16.00 -1.02
N ASP A 116 -3.52 -16.64 0.14
CA ASP A 116 -4.57 -17.37 0.85
C ASP A 116 -5.66 -16.42 1.36
N GLY A 117 -5.28 -15.23 1.84
CA GLY A 117 -6.22 -14.20 2.27
C GLY A 117 -7.07 -13.66 1.11
N GLU A 118 -6.46 -13.38 -0.05
CA GLU A 118 -7.20 -12.96 -1.25
C GLU A 118 -8.23 -14.02 -1.69
N ARG A 119 -7.81 -15.30 -1.73
CA ARG A 119 -8.69 -16.41 -2.06
C ARG A 119 -9.84 -16.55 -1.06
N ARG A 120 -9.54 -16.50 0.24
CA ARG A 120 -10.55 -16.60 1.30
C ARG A 120 -11.54 -15.45 1.26
N LEU A 121 -11.06 -14.22 1.05
CA LEU A 121 -11.95 -13.06 0.91
C LEU A 121 -12.92 -13.27 -0.25
N GLY A 122 -12.44 -13.73 -1.41
CA GLY A 122 -13.30 -14.01 -2.56
C GLY A 122 -14.38 -15.07 -2.27
N VAL A 123 -14.03 -16.15 -1.56
CA VAL A 123 -14.99 -17.20 -1.15
C VAL A 123 -16.03 -16.66 -0.18
N VAL A 124 -15.60 -15.95 0.87
CA VAL A 124 -16.52 -15.42 1.90
C VAL A 124 -17.46 -14.38 1.29
N CYS A 125 -16.94 -13.46 0.47
CA CYS A 125 -17.76 -12.48 -0.22
C CYS A 125 -18.79 -13.14 -1.15
N ALA A 126 -18.40 -14.21 -1.87
CA ALA A 126 -19.34 -14.96 -2.71
C ALA A 126 -20.46 -15.63 -1.89
N GLN A 127 -20.13 -16.21 -0.73
CA GLN A 127 -21.12 -16.80 0.18
C GLN A 127 -22.09 -15.77 0.76
N LEU A 128 -21.62 -14.55 1.01
CA LEU A 128 -22.41 -13.46 1.56
C LEU A 128 -23.13 -12.61 0.49
N GLY A 129 -22.91 -12.88 -0.80
CA GLY A 129 -23.48 -12.08 -1.89
C GLY A 129 -22.89 -10.67 -2.02
N ILE A 130 -21.63 -10.48 -1.59
CA ILE A 130 -20.95 -9.18 -1.57
C ILE A 130 -19.96 -9.09 -2.73
N GLY A 131 -19.97 -7.98 -3.47
CA GLY A 131 -19.01 -7.74 -4.55
C GLY A 131 -17.65 -7.30 -4.00
N TRP A 132 -16.57 -8.00 -4.33
CA TRP A 132 -15.23 -7.67 -3.83
C TRP A 132 -14.31 -7.10 -4.92
N THR A 133 -13.34 -6.26 -4.55
CA THR A 133 -12.23 -5.85 -5.41
C THR A 133 -10.93 -5.87 -4.61
N ILE A 134 -9.89 -6.45 -5.20
CA ILE A 134 -8.57 -6.48 -4.58
C ILE A 134 -7.64 -5.56 -5.35
N LEU A 135 -7.00 -4.63 -4.64
CA LEU A 135 -6.06 -3.66 -5.18
C LEU A 135 -4.65 -4.01 -4.71
N ARG A 136 -3.76 -4.26 -5.68
CA ARG A 136 -2.35 -4.61 -5.44
C ARG A 136 -1.48 -3.39 -5.80
N PRO A 137 -1.17 -2.51 -4.84
CA PRO A 137 -0.30 -1.37 -5.09
C PRO A 137 1.16 -1.81 -5.26
N THR A 138 1.92 -1.00 -6.00
CA THR A 138 3.38 -1.04 -6.04
C THR A 138 3.96 -0.35 -4.78
N VAL A 139 5.19 0.17 -4.86
CA VAL A 139 5.80 0.88 -3.73
C VAL A 139 5.00 2.14 -3.40
N ILE A 140 4.33 2.10 -2.25
CA ILE A 140 3.54 3.21 -1.73
C ILE A 140 4.48 4.26 -1.15
N TYR A 141 4.24 5.53 -1.49
CA TYR A 141 4.85 6.67 -0.83
C TYR A 141 3.80 7.66 -0.32
N ALA A 142 4.15 8.32 0.78
CA ALA A 142 3.40 9.40 1.39
C ALA A 142 4.40 10.16 2.25
N GLU A 143 4.73 11.37 1.80
CA GLU A 143 5.90 12.12 2.18
C GLU A 143 5.98 12.35 3.70
N GLY A 144 7.00 11.76 4.32
CA GLY A 144 7.22 11.74 5.77
C GLY A 144 6.56 10.57 6.51
N ARG A 145 5.50 9.97 5.95
CA ARG A 145 4.66 8.96 6.61
C ARG A 145 5.01 7.52 6.23
N ASP A 146 5.59 7.29 5.05
CA ASP A 146 5.82 5.93 4.53
C ASP A 146 7.12 5.25 5.04
N GLY A 147 7.14 3.92 4.95
CA GLY A 147 8.29 3.10 5.35
C GLY A 147 9.37 2.92 4.27
N ASN A 148 9.15 3.42 3.04
CA ASN A 148 9.97 3.17 1.85
C ASN A 148 10.72 4.44 1.41
N VAL A 149 10.04 5.32 0.67
CA VAL A 149 10.55 6.58 0.14
C VAL A 149 10.95 7.53 1.27
N SER A 150 10.12 7.65 2.31
CA SER A 150 10.43 8.53 3.45
C SER A 150 11.56 7.98 4.33
N ARG A 151 11.72 6.65 4.41
CA ARG A 151 12.91 6.03 5.03
C ARG A 151 14.18 6.36 4.24
N LEU A 152 14.13 6.28 2.91
CA LEU A 152 15.24 6.63 2.03
C LEU A 152 15.57 8.13 2.13
N ALA A 153 14.56 8.99 2.18
CA ALA A 153 14.72 10.43 2.37
C ALA A 153 15.43 10.75 3.70
N ARG A 154 15.02 10.14 4.81
CA ARG A 154 15.70 10.29 6.12
C ARG A 154 17.16 9.84 6.07
N LEU A 155 17.46 8.74 5.37
CA LEU A 155 18.83 8.28 5.17
C LEU A 155 19.66 9.31 4.40
N ILE A 156 19.13 9.83 3.29
CA ILE A 156 19.76 10.87 2.46
C ILE A 156 19.96 12.15 3.27
N GLN A 157 18.98 12.57 4.06
CA GLN A 157 19.09 13.73 4.93
C GLN A 157 20.26 13.58 5.90
N ARG A 158 20.38 12.41 6.55
CA ARG A 158 21.40 12.13 7.57
C ARG A 158 22.81 11.91 7.01
N VAL A 159 22.94 11.13 5.94
CA VAL A 159 24.25 10.68 5.41
C VAL A 159 24.75 11.57 4.27
N GLY A 160 23.83 12.22 3.54
CA GLY A 160 24.17 13.15 2.46
C GLY A 160 24.60 12.49 1.14
N PHE A 161 24.71 11.16 1.09
CA PHE A 161 24.92 10.40 -0.14
C PHE A 161 24.18 9.06 -0.06
N LEU A 162 23.94 8.43 -1.21
CA LEU A 162 23.30 7.12 -1.29
C LEU A 162 24.17 6.14 -2.08
N PRO A 163 24.68 5.07 -1.45
CA PRO A 163 25.32 3.99 -2.19
C PRO A 163 24.25 3.14 -2.90
N LEU A 164 24.49 2.82 -4.17
CA LEU A 164 23.70 1.88 -4.95
C LEU A 164 24.53 0.66 -5.34
N MET A 165 23.90 -0.52 -5.39
CA MET A 165 24.50 -1.71 -5.98
C MET A 165 24.37 -1.63 -7.50
N GLY A 166 25.51 -1.65 -8.20
CA GLY A 166 25.54 -1.44 -9.64
C GLY A 166 25.07 -0.04 -10.04
N ASN A 167 24.42 0.09 -11.19
CA ASN A 167 23.95 1.37 -11.74
C ASN A 167 22.54 1.77 -11.25
N GLY A 168 21.82 0.92 -10.52
CA GLY A 168 20.45 1.19 -10.07
C GLY A 168 19.42 1.23 -11.21
N ALA A 169 19.63 0.43 -12.25
CA ALA A 169 18.78 0.42 -13.45
C ALA A 169 17.39 -0.20 -13.24
N GLY A 170 17.17 -0.99 -12.18
CA GLY A 170 15.89 -1.69 -12.00
C GLY A 170 14.71 -0.73 -11.92
N LEU A 171 13.69 -1.01 -12.71
CA LEU A 171 12.53 -0.13 -12.90
C LEU A 171 11.54 -0.21 -11.73
N ARG A 172 10.93 0.94 -11.41
CA ARG A 172 9.98 1.17 -10.32
C ARG A 172 8.82 2.02 -10.81
N GLN A 173 7.65 1.82 -10.19
CA GLN A 173 6.48 2.66 -10.39
C GLN A 173 5.94 3.10 -9.02
N PRO A 174 6.53 4.10 -8.33
CA PRO A 174 6.04 4.55 -7.03
C PRO A 174 4.65 5.19 -7.12
N VAL A 175 3.74 4.76 -6.26
CA VAL A 175 2.34 5.22 -6.24
C VAL A 175 2.05 6.00 -4.95
N HIS A 176 1.40 7.16 -5.09
CA HIS A 176 1.08 7.99 -3.93
C HIS A 176 -0.12 7.39 -3.19
N ALA A 177 -0.11 7.44 -1.85
CA ALA A 177 -1.16 6.84 -1.05
C ALA A 177 -2.54 7.51 -1.24
N GLU A 178 -2.59 8.80 -1.55
CA GLU A 178 -3.84 9.49 -1.88
C GLU A 178 -4.43 9.01 -3.20
N ASP A 179 -3.59 8.73 -4.20
CA ASP A 179 -4.09 8.18 -5.47
C ASP A 179 -4.71 6.80 -5.24
N LEU A 180 -4.09 5.97 -4.40
CA LEU A 180 -4.66 4.68 -4.00
C LEU A 180 -6.02 4.83 -3.32
N ALA A 181 -6.19 5.85 -2.47
CA ALA A 181 -7.47 6.13 -1.84
C ALA A 181 -8.55 6.50 -2.87
N MET A 182 -8.24 7.40 -3.80
CA MET A 182 -9.13 7.76 -4.91
C MET A 182 -9.47 6.54 -5.78
N GLY A 183 -8.47 5.71 -6.10
CA GLY A 183 -8.65 4.47 -6.86
C GLY A 183 -9.54 3.46 -6.14
N ALA A 184 -9.45 3.34 -4.81
CA ALA A 184 -10.34 2.47 -4.04
C ALA A 184 -11.79 2.95 -4.09
N ILE A 185 -12.01 4.25 -3.94
CA ILE A 185 -13.36 4.84 -4.03
C ILE A 185 -13.93 4.64 -5.44
N ALA A 186 -13.15 4.90 -6.49
CA ALA A 186 -13.55 4.68 -7.87
C ALA A 186 -13.85 3.20 -8.18
N ALA A 187 -13.00 2.29 -7.71
CA ALA A 187 -13.21 0.85 -7.88
C ALA A 187 -14.49 0.37 -7.15
N ALA A 188 -14.79 0.92 -5.97
CA ALA A 188 -16.01 0.59 -5.24
C ALA A 188 -17.28 1.04 -5.98
N ALA A 189 -17.21 2.15 -6.71
CA ALA A 189 -18.31 2.71 -7.50
C ALA A 189 -18.45 2.06 -8.89
N SER A 190 -17.47 1.27 -9.34
CA SER A 190 -17.49 0.61 -10.65
C SER A 190 -18.00 -0.83 -10.56
N ASP A 191 -19.06 -1.11 -11.32
CA ASP A 191 -19.57 -2.48 -11.55
C ASP A 191 -18.57 -3.33 -12.33
N ALA A 192 -17.83 -2.71 -13.26
CA ALA A 192 -16.78 -3.41 -14.01
C ALA A 192 -15.69 -3.92 -13.07
N ALA A 193 -15.50 -3.33 -11.89
CA ALA A 193 -14.50 -3.75 -10.92
C ALA A 193 -14.92 -4.91 -10.01
N VAL A 194 -16.17 -5.37 -10.08
CA VAL A 194 -16.71 -6.41 -9.18
C VAL A 194 -16.01 -7.76 -9.42
N ASN A 195 -15.63 -8.41 -8.32
CA ASN A 195 -14.97 -9.71 -8.24
C ASN A 195 -13.65 -9.80 -9.04
N LYS A 196 -12.90 -8.70 -9.08
CA LYS A 196 -11.63 -8.58 -9.82
C LYS A 196 -10.47 -8.11 -8.95
N THR A 197 -9.27 -8.42 -9.43
CA THR A 197 -8.01 -8.01 -8.81
C THR A 197 -7.21 -7.14 -9.78
N TYR A 198 -6.67 -6.03 -9.29
CA TYR A 198 -5.95 -5.05 -10.11
C TYR A 198 -4.55 -4.78 -9.56
N ALA A 199 -3.58 -4.64 -10.46
CA ALA A 199 -2.34 -3.97 -10.13
C ALA A 199 -2.56 -2.45 -10.17
N LEU A 200 -2.10 -1.74 -9.14
CA LEU A 200 -2.12 -0.28 -9.06
C LEU A 200 -0.70 0.27 -9.04
N PRO A 201 -0.02 0.32 -10.19
CA PRO A 201 1.27 0.98 -10.31
C PRO A 201 1.13 2.51 -10.28
N GLY A 202 2.22 3.20 -9.95
CA GLY A 202 2.30 4.66 -10.07
C GLY A 202 2.33 5.15 -11.51
N GLY A 203 2.12 6.45 -11.71
CA GLY A 203 1.90 7.06 -13.04
C GLY A 203 3.13 7.17 -13.93
N GLU A 204 4.27 6.61 -13.54
CA GLU A 204 5.47 6.56 -14.38
C GLU A 204 6.37 5.38 -14.03
N VAL A 205 7.09 4.91 -15.05
CA VAL A 205 8.15 3.92 -14.92
C VAL A 205 9.49 4.64 -14.86
N ILE A 206 10.20 4.52 -13.74
CA ILE A 206 11.51 5.17 -13.52
C ILE A 206 12.52 4.17 -12.98
N SER A 207 13.80 4.39 -13.26
CA SER A 207 14.87 3.59 -12.64
C SER A 207 14.96 3.88 -11.14
N TYR A 208 15.47 2.92 -10.36
CA TYR A 208 15.73 3.13 -8.94
C TYR A 208 16.69 4.32 -8.70
N ARG A 209 17.70 4.50 -9.56
CA ARG A 209 18.58 5.66 -9.52
C ARG A 209 17.80 6.97 -9.67
N GLU A 210 16.90 7.04 -10.66
CA GLU A 210 16.12 8.27 -10.88
C GLU A 210 15.13 8.51 -9.73
N MET A 211 14.51 7.45 -9.21
CA MET A 211 13.67 7.54 -8.00
C MET A 211 14.46 8.13 -6.83
N ALA A 212 15.67 7.63 -6.56
CA ALA A 212 16.55 8.20 -5.53
C ALA A 212 16.94 9.65 -5.86
N GLY A 213 17.28 9.95 -7.12
CA GLY A 213 17.62 11.30 -7.57
C GLY A 213 16.51 12.32 -7.29
N ARG A 214 15.25 11.97 -7.56
CA ARG A 214 14.11 12.85 -7.26
C ARG A 214 13.87 13.05 -5.77
N ILE A 215 14.25 12.08 -4.93
CA ILE A 215 14.25 12.26 -3.47
C ILE A 215 15.33 13.27 -3.06
N PHE A 216 16.53 13.22 -3.64
CA PHE A 216 17.55 14.25 -3.41
C PHE A 216 17.05 15.64 -3.80
N ASP A 217 16.44 15.77 -4.98
CA ASP A 217 15.90 17.05 -5.48
C ASP A 217 14.81 17.59 -4.54
N ALA A 218 13.87 16.73 -4.14
CA ALA A 218 12.80 17.08 -3.20
C ALA A 218 13.31 17.49 -1.81
N LEU A 219 14.52 17.05 -1.46
CA LEU A 219 15.22 17.43 -0.24
C LEU A 219 16.09 18.70 -0.40
N GLY A 220 16.14 19.29 -1.59
CA GLY A 220 17.04 20.40 -1.90
C GLY A 220 18.52 20.02 -1.82
N LYS A 221 18.87 18.73 -2.01
CA LYS A 221 20.24 18.21 -1.88
C LYS A 221 20.81 17.82 -3.25
N PRO A 222 22.13 17.97 -3.47
CA PRO A 222 22.77 17.48 -4.69
C PRO A 222 22.66 15.95 -4.77
N ARG A 223 22.38 15.41 -5.96
CA ARG A 223 22.21 13.97 -6.24
C ARG A 223 23.52 13.17 -6.07
N ARG A 224 23.99 13.00 -4.83
CA ARG A 224 25.22 12.27 -4.47
C ARG A 224 24.94 10.76 -4.43
N ILE A 225 24.80 10.15 -5.61
CA ILE A 225 24.49 8.73 -5.76
C ILE A 225 25.74 7.97 -6.21
N VAL A 226 26.29 7.14 -5.32
CA VAL A 226 27.55 6.42 -5.56
C VAL A 226 27.24 4.99 -6.00
N SER A 227 27.70 4.62 -7.19
CA SER A 227 27.64 3.22 -7.64
C SER A 227 28.80 2.43 -7.06
N ALA A 228 28.49 1.31 -6.41
CA ALA A 228 29.49 0.35 -5.98
C ALA A 228 29.27 -1.01 -6.67
N PRO A 229 30.36 -1.68 -7.11
CA PRO A 229 30.27 -3.02 -7.66
C PRO A 229 29.62 -4.01 -6.69
N PRO A 230 28.95 -5.06 -7.20
CA PRO A 230 28.37 -6.14 -6.38
C PRO A 230 29.35 -6.75 -5.36
N THR A 231 30.64 -6.82 -5.70
CA THR A 231 31.71 -7.34 -4.84
C THR A 231 31.92 -6.48 -3.59
N VAL A 232 31.97 -5.15 -3.75
CA VAL A 232 32.08 -4.20 -2.64
C VAL A 232 30.89 -4.33 -1.69
N TRP A 233 29.67 -4.48 -2.23
CA TRP A 233 28.48 -4.72 -1.43
C TRP A 233 28.52 -6.06 -0.67
N ARG A 234 29.01 -7.14 -1.29
CA ARG A 234 29.17 -8.44 -0.60
C ARG A 234 30.14 -8.35 0.59
N VAL A 235 31.24 -7.63 0.43
CA VAL A 235 32.23 -7.41 1.51
C VAL A 235 31.64 -6.53 2.61
N ALA A 236 31.04 -5.39 2.25
CA ALA A 236 30.42 -4.47 3.21
C ALA A 236 29.30 -5.14 4.02
N PHE A 237 28.43 -5.92 3.37
CA PHE A 237 27.38 -6.67 4.07
C PHE A 237 27.93 -7.82 4.92
N GLY A 238 28.99 -8.50 4.46
CA GLY A 238 29.67 -9.52 5.26
C GLY A 238 30.21 -8.96 6.58
N LEU A 239 30.80 -7.76 6.53
CA LEU A 239 31.33 -7.07 7.70
C LEU A 239 30.24 -6.41 8.58
N ALA A 240 29.13 -5.97 7.98
CA ALA A 240 28.01 -5.35 8.71
C ALA A 240 27.07 -6.39 9.36
N LYS A 241 27.11 -7.65 8.94
CA LYS A 241 26.24 -8.74 9.44
C LYS A 241 26.20 -8.91 10.97
N PRO A 242 27.31 -8.73 11.73
CA PRO A 242 27.30 -8.81 13.20
C PRO A 242 26.53 -7.67 13.86
N PHE A 243 26.46 -6.50 13.22
CA PHE A 243 25.86 -5.28 13.76
C PHE A 243 24.45 -5.00 13.20
N PHE A 244 24.16 -5.51 12.00
CA PHE A 244 22.90 -5.37 11.29
C PHE A 244 22.48 -6.72 10.69
N PRO A 245 21.90 -7.63 11.49
CA PRO A 245 21.56 -8.98 11.04
C PRO A 245 20.51 -9.03 9.91
N GLN A 246 19.81 -7.92 9.64
CA GLN A 246 18.87 -7.77 8.52
C GLN A 246 19.53 -7.31 7.20
N ALA A 247 20.81 -6.96 7.21
CA ALA A 247 21.53 -6.51 6.02
C ALA A 247 21.83 -7.70 5.10
N ASN A 248 21.08 -7.81 4.00
CA ASN A 248 21.12 -8.97 3.12
C ASN A 248 21.49 -8.57 1.68
N VAL A 249 22.40 -9.32 1.06
CA VAL A 249 22.76 -9.20 -0.38
C VAL A 249 21.53 -9.23 -1.29
N ALA A 250 20.47 -9.92 -0.88
CA ALA A 250 19.18 -9.94 -1.56
C ALA A 250 18.51 -8.55 -1.68
N MET A 251 18.81 -7.59 -0.79
CA MET A 251 18.36 -6.20 -0.93
C MET A 251 18.96 -5.54 -2.16
N GLY A 252 20.23 -5.83 -2.45
CA GLY A 252 20.95 -5.29 -3.61
C GLY A 252 20.53 -5.94 -4.93
N THR A 253 20.32 -7.26 -4.98
CA THR A 253 19.84 -7.94 -6.21
C THR A 253 18.45 -7.45 -6.65
N ARG A 254 17.61 -7.01 -5.71
CA ARG A 254 16.29 -6.42 -6.02
C ARG A 254 16.40 -5.09 -6.73
N MET A 255 17.46 -4.33 -6.50
CA MET A 255 17.66 -3.00 -7.11
C MET A 255 17.86 -3.09 -8.64
N SER A 256 18.16 -4.29 -9.16
CA SER A 256 18.33 -4.56 -10.59
C SER A 256 17.15 -5.29 -11.23
N LYS A 257 16.12 -5.68 -10.47
CA LYS A 257 14.91 -6.33 -11.02
C LYS A 257 13.87 -5.29 -11.37
N ASP A 258 13.25 -5.42 -12.54
CA ASP A 258 12.14 -4.57 -12.95
C ASP A 258 10.86 -4.96 -12.20
N MET A 259 10.16 -3.94 -11.71
CA MET A 259 8.87 -4.07 -11.02
C MET A 259 7.86 -3.16 -11.69
N VAL A 260 7.55 -3.50 -12.94
CA VAL A 260 6.59 -2.79 -13.80
C VAL A 260 5.34 -3.66 -13.95
N PHE A 261 4.18 -3.03 -13.85
CA PHE A 261 2.88 -3.66 -13.93
C PHE A 261 1.99 -2.89 -14.90
N ASP A 262 1.05 -3.60 -15.50
CA ASP A 262 0.07 -3.05 -16.43
C ASP A 262 -1.06 -2.34 -15.65
N PRO A 263 -1.23 -1.01 -15.82
CA PRO A 263 -2.38 -0.29 -15.26
C PRO A 263 -3.65 -0.45 -16.10
N GLY A 264 -3.57 -0.96 -17.33
CA GLY A 264 -4.65 -0.97 -18.33
C GLY A 264 -5.99 -1.44 -17.80
N PRO A 265 -6.08 -2.60 -17.12
CA PRO A 265 -7.34 -3.07 -16.55
C PRO A 265 -7.97 -2.10 -15.55
N ALA A 266 -7.17 -1.47 -14.70
CA ALA A 266 -7.65 -0.49 -13.71
C ALA A 266 -8.08 0.83 -14.38
N THR A 267 -7.33 1.25 -15.40
CA THR A 267 -7.65 2.44 -16.18
C THR A 267 -8.97 2.27 -16.93
N ASN A 268 -9.17 1.10 -17.56
CA ASN A 268 -10.38 0.82 -18.32
C ASN A 268 -11.62 0.65 -17.42
N ASP A 269 -11.49 -0.06 -16.29
CA ASP A 269 -12.64 -0.47 -15.51
C ASP A 269 -13.09 0.62 -14.51
N PHE A 270 -12.19 1.50 -14.04
CA PHE A 270 -12.54 2.57 -13.09
C PHE A 270 -11.70 3.85 -13.21
N GLY A 271 -11.08 4.11 -14.37
CA GLY A 271 -10.42 5.38 -14.65
C GLY A 271 -9.15 5.64 -13.84
N TRP A 272 -8.42 4.57 -13.44
CA TRP A 272 -7.14 4.70 -12.75
C TRP A 272 -6.15 5.59 -13.53
N ALA A 273 -5.79 6.73 -12.94
CA ALA A 273 -4.87 7.72 -13.50
C ALA A 273 -4.00 8.36 -12.39
N PRO A 274 -3.03 7.62 -11.84
CA PRO A 274 -2.21 8.07 -10.72
C PRO A 274 -1.23 9.17 -11.14
N ARG A 275 -0.83 10.01 -10.18
CA ARG A 275 0.15 11.06 -10.41
C ARG A 275 1.54 10.47 -10.71
N LYS A 276 2.36 11.27 -11.37
CA LYS A 276 3.80 10.98 -11.53
C LYS A 276 4.51 11.10 -10.18
N PHE A 277 5.54 10.31 -9.96
CA PHE A 277 6.44 10.37 -8.80
C PHE A 277 7.22 11.69 -8.75
N ARG A 278 6.65 12.63 -7.99
CA ARG A 278 7.21 13.94 -7.67
C ARG A 278 7.10 14.16 -6.15
N PRO A 279 7.91 13.47 -5.33
CA PRO A 279 7.79 13.57 -3.88
C PRO A 279 8.06 15.01 -3.43
N GLN A 280 7.31 15.48 -2.44
CA GLN A 280 7.51 16.78 -1.79
C GLN A 280 7.66 16.58 -0.29
N PHE A 281 8.87 16.81 0.24
CA PHE A 281 9.10 16.74 1.68
C PHE A 281 8.98 18.13 2.29
N ASP A 282 8.26 18.26 3.41
CA ASP A 282 8.32 19.48 4.20
C ASP A 282 9.71 19.57 4.85
N LEU A 283 10.49 20.57 4.45
CA LEU A 283 11.85 20.80 4.92
C LEU A 283 11.88 21.58 6.25
N ARG A 284 10.73 21.94 6.81
CA ARG A 284 10.61 22.74 8.04
C ARG A 284 10.49 21.94 9.33
N GLY A 285 10.73 20.62 9.28
CA GLY A 285 10.74 19.72 10.45
C GLY A 285 12.10 19.57 11.11
#